data_AF-A0A198EX95-F1
#
_entry.id   AF-A0A198EX95-F1
#
_cell.length_a   1.000
_cell.length_b   1.000
_cell.length_c   1.000
_cell.angle_alpha   90.00
_cell.angle_beta   90.00
_cell.angle_gamma   90.00
#
_symmetry.space_group_name_H-M   'P 1'
#
loop_
_entity.id
_entity.type
_entity.pdbx_description
1 polymer ?
#
loop_
_entity_poly.entity_id
_entity_poly.type
_entity_poly.pdbx_seq_one_letter_code
_entity_poly.pdbx_strand_id
1 'polypeptide(L)' 'MSGGLIEHEYDHIFIGYYNGQVKFNPEEVAAVEWIEIPELINQINKTPEKFTPWVKEILTKFPDFKFKIMNS' A
#
# COMPACT_ATOMS: atom_id res chain seq x y z
N MET A 1 -16.20 17.91 -9.04
CA MET A 1 -17.37 17.15 -8.55
C MET A 1 -16.88 15.74 -8.27
N SER A 2 -16.61 15.40 -7.01
CA SER A 2 -16.20 14.04 -6.64
C SER A 2 -17.41 13.12 -6.81
N GLY A 3 -17.30 12.12 -7.68
CA GLY A 3 -18.33 11.10 -7.85
C GLY A 3 -18.65 10.48 -6.49
N GLY A 4 -19.93 10.39 -6.15
CA GLY A 4 -20.45 9.99 -4.84
C GLY A 4 -20.25 8.52 -4.48
N LEU A 5 -19.08 7.96 -4.78
CA LEU A 5 -18.66 6.66 -4.33
C LEU A 5 -18.19 6.79 -2.87
N ILE A 6 -18.81 6.00 -2.00
CA ILE A 6 -18.49 5.88 -0.58
C ILE A 6 -18.18 4.41 -0.36
N GLU A 7 -17.01 4.12 0.19
CA GLU A 7 -16.61 2.78 0.59
C GLU A 7 -16.84 2.62 2.10
N HIS A 8 -17.49 1.51 2.50
CA HIS A 8 -17.72 1.15 3.90
C HIS A 8 -17.37 -0.33 4.07
N GLU A 9 -16.08 -0.59 4.32
CA GLU A 9 -15.51 -1.93 4.24
C GLU A 9 -14.77 -2.34 5.52
N TYR A 10 -14.75 -3.64 5.78
CA TYR A 10 -13.93 -4.26 6.82
C TYR A 10 -12.69 -4.88 6.19
N ASP A 11 -11.61 -4.11 6.14
CA ASP A 11 -10.35 -4.55 5.54
C ASP A 11 -9.60 -5.57 6.41
N HIS A 12 -9.17 -6.64 5.76
CA HIS A 12 -8.28 -7.65 6.33
C HIS A 12 -6.88 -7.47 5.74
N ILE A 13 -5.90 -7.15 6.58
CA ILE A 13 -4.53 -6.92 6.13
C ILE A 13 -3.74 -8.22 6.15
N PHE A 14 -3.17 -8.59 5.01
CA PHE A 14 -2.27 -9.74 4.86
C PHE A 14 -0.86 -9.27 4.53
N ILE A 15 0.13 -9.98 5.06
CA ILE A 15 1.56 -9.72 4.82
C ILE A 15 2.21 -11.01 4.34
N GLY A 16 3.05 -10.90 3.31
CA GLY A 16 3.84 -11.99 2.79
C GLY A 16 5.18 -11.51 2.27
N TYR A 17 6.08 -12.46 2.03
CA TYR A 17 7.37 -12.21 1.40
C TYR A 17 7.34 -12.75 -0.04
N TYR A 18 7.91 -11.98 -0.96
CA TYR A 18 7.93 -12.36 -2.37
C TYR A 18 9.22 -11.87 -3.02
N ASN A 19 9.85 -12.74 -3.81
CA ASN A 19 11.09 -12.46 -4.54
C ASN A 19 11.01 -12.89 -6.02
N GLY A 20 9.80 -13.18 -6.51
CA GLY A 20 9.55 -13.54 -7.90
C GLY A 20 9.26 -12.31 -8.78
N GLN A 21 8.91 -12.57 -10.04
CA GLN A 21 8.46 -11.54 -10.96
C GLN A 21 6.99 -11.19 -10.71
N VAL A 22 6.69 -9.90 -10.52
CA VAL A 22 5.30 -9.43 -10.43
C VAL A 22 4.68 -9.43 -11.83
N LYS A 23 3.82 -10.40 -12.11
CA LYS A 23 2.99 -10.45 -13.32
C LYS A 23 1.65 -9.78 -13.00
N PHE A 24 1.23 -8.82 -13.81
CA PHE A 24 -0.03 -8.08 -13.61
C PHE A 24 -0.78 -7.89 -14.93
N ASN A 25 -2.10 -7.63 -14.85
CA ASN A 25 -2.93 -7.26 -16.00
C ASN A 25 -2.80 -5.74 -16.26
N PRO A 26 -2.32 -5.29 -17.44
CA PRO A 26 -2.19 -3.87 -17.76
C PRO A 26 -3.51 -3.09 -17.82
N GLU A 27 -4.66 -3.77 -17.97
CA GLU A 27 -5.97 -3.12 -17.92
C GLU A 27 -6.35 -2.66 -16.51
N GLU A 28 -5.78 -3.29 -15.48
CA GLU A 28 -6.06 -3.01 -14.06
C GLU A 28 -4.89 -2.29 -13.36
N VAL A 29 -3.66 -2.58 -13.76
CA VAL A 29 -2.44 -2.09 -13.10
C VAL A 29 -1.55 -1.37 -14.12
N ALA A 30 -1.37 -0.06 -13.91
CA ALA A 30 -0.53 0.75 -14.78
C ALA A 30 0.98 0.56 -14.54
N ALA A 31 1.39 0.35 -13.28
CA ALA A 31 2.78 0.17 -12.89
C ALA A 31 2.90 -0.53 -11.53
N VAL A 32 4.07 -1.13 -11.27
CA VAL A 32 4.43 -1.75 -9.99
C VAL A 32 5.78 -1.20 -9.55
N GLU A 33 5.91 -0.89 -8.27
CA GLU A 33 7.14 -0.43 -7.64
C GLU A 33 7.37 -1.17 -6.32
N TRP A 34 8.61 -1.61 -6.09
CA TRP A 34 9.07 -2.04 -4.78
C TRP A 34 9.65 -0.83 -4.05
N ILE A 35 9.11 -0.50 -2.88
CA ILE A 35 9.47 0.72 -2.14
C ILE A 35 9.65 0.40 -0.66
N GLU A 36 10.65 1.02 -0.04
CA GLU A 36 10.87 0.97 1.40
C GLU A 36 9.75 1.72 2.13
N ILE A 37 9.22 1.15 3.21
CA ILE A 37 8.10 1.73 3.96
C ILE A 37 8.34 3.19 4.41
N PRO A 38 9.52 3.57 4.93
CA PRO A 38 9.79 4.97 5.27
C PRO A 38 9.68 5.92 4.08
N GLU A 39 10.11 5.48 2.90
CA GLU A 39 10.02 6.28 1.68
C GLU A 39 8.57 6.36 1.17
N LEU A 40 7.81 5.26 1.26
CA LEU A 40 6.39 5.26 0.94
C LEU A 40 5.62 6.26 1.83
N ILE A 41 5.90 6.28 3.13
CA ILE A 41 5.31 7.25 4.07
C ILE A 41 5.68 8.69 3.67
N ASN A 42 6.95 8.93 3.32
CA ASN A 42 7.41 10.24 2.84
C ASN A 42 6.66 10.69 1.58
N GLN A 43 6.46 9.79 0.61
CA GLN A 43 5.73 10.10 -0.62
C GLN A 43 4.24 10.37 -0.36
N ILE A 44 3.58 9.57 0.48
CA ILE A 44 2.17 9.79 0.87
C ILE A 44 1.99 11.15 1.52
N ASN A 45 2.95 11.60 2.32
CA ASN A 45 2.88 12.92 2.97
C ASN A 45 3.15 14.07 1.99
N LYS A 46 3.99 13.87 0.96
CA LYS A 46 4.35 14.91 -0.02
C LYS A 46 3.33 15.05 -1.16
N THR A 47 2.80 13.95 -1.65
CA THR A 47 1.88 13.88 -2.80
C THR A 47 0.72 12.93 -2.50
N PRO A 48 -0.15 13.25 -1.52
CA PRO A 48 -1.23 12.36 -1.07
C PRO A 48 -2.23 12.01 -2.18
N GLU A 49 -2.41 12.87 -3.18
CA GLU A 49 -3.31 12.66 -4.31
C GLU A 49 -2.92 11.50 -5.24
N LYS A 50 -1.69 11.02 -5.14
CA LYS A 50 -1.23 9.82 -5.87
C LYS A 50 -1.61 8.51 -5.19
N PHE A 51 -2.07 8.57 -3.94
CA PHE A 51 -2.36 7.40 -3.13
C PHE A 51 -3.84 7.36 -2.77
N THR A 52 -4.35 6.15 -2.60
CA THR A 52 -5.71 5.95 -2.13
C THR A 52 -5.78 6.24 -0.62
N PRO A 53 -6.91 6.76 -0.12
CA PRO A 53 -7.02 7.16 1.29
C PRO A 53 -6.73 6.01 2.28
N TRP A 54 -7.14 4.78 1.96
CA TRP A 54 -6.96 3.62 2.82
C TRP A 54 -5.48 3.26 3.07
N VAL A 55 -4.57 3.47 2.09
CA VAL A 55 -3.14 3.19 2.29
C VAL A 55 -2.56 4.04 3.42
N LYS A 56 -2.93 5.32 3.47
CA LYS A 56 -2.51 6.23 4.54
C LYS A 56 -3.09 5.80 5.89
N GLU A 57 -4.36 5.42 5.93
CA GLU A 57 -5.00 4.95 7.17
C GLU A 57 -4.35 3.67 7.70
N ILE A 58 -4.07 2.70 6.83
CA ILE A 58 -3.43 1.43 7.19
C ILE A 58 -2.05 1.69 7.79
N LEU A 59 -1.19 2.48 7.14
CA LEU A 59 0.15 2.78 7.65
C LEU A 59 0.14 3.60 8.95
N THR A 60 -0.89 4.42 9.17
CA THR A 60 -1.06 5.18 10.41
C THR A 60 -1.52 4.29 11.57
N LYS A 61 -2.42 3.33 11.31
CA LYS A 61 -2.94 2.39 12.33
C LYS A 61 -1.92 1.30 12.68
N PHE A 62 -1.04 0.94 11.75
CA PHE A 62 -0.06 -0.13 11.90
C PHE A 62 1.37 0.35 11.59
N PRO A 63 1.90 1.33 12.36
CA PRO A 63 3.24 1.89 12.13
C PRO A 63 4.36 0.86 12.37
N ASP A 64 4.08 -0.12 13.24
CA ASP A 64 4.96 -1.23 13.59
C ASP A 64 4.63 -2.48 12.77
N PHE A 65 4.36 -2.38 11.46
CA PHE A 65 4.47 -3.55 10.60
C PHE A 65 5.92 -4.04 10.64
N LYS A 66 6.25 -4.81 11.68
CA LYS A 66 7.50 -5.51 11.80
C LYS A 66 7.40 -6.66 10.81
N PHE A 67 7.81 -6.37 9.58
CA PHE A 67 8.27 -7.37 8.63
C PHE A 67 9.44 -8.08 9.32
N LYS A 68 9.10 -9.05 10.17
CA LYS A 68 10.05 -9.81 10.97
C LYS A 68 10.81 -10.64 9.95
N ILE A 69 11.89 -10.08 9.42
CA ILE A 69 12.86 -10.84 8.64
C ILE A 69 13.22 -12.01 9.55
N MET A 70 12.77 -13.20 9.18
CA MET A 70 13.17 -14.44 9.82
C MET A 70 14.64 -14.63 9.48
N ASN A 71 15.51 -13.95 10.22
CA ASN A 71 16.87 -14.41 10.37
C ASN A 71 16.78 -15.65 11.26
N SER A 72 17.13 -16.80 10.67
CA SER A 72 17.41 -18.03 11.40
C SER A 72 18.60 -17.81 12.32
#